data_AF-A0A497N0R0-F1
#
_entry.id   AF-A0A497N0R0-F1
#
_cell.length_a   1.000
_cell.length_b   1.000
_cell.length_c   1.000
_cell.angle_alpha   90.00
_cell.angle_beta   90.00
_cell.angle_gamma   90.00
#
_symmetry.space_group_name_H-M   'P 1'
#
loop_
_entity.id
_entity.type
_entity.pdbx_description
1 polymer ?
#
loop_
_entity_poly.entity_id
_entity_poly.type
_entity_poly.pdbx_seq_one_letter_code
_entity_poly.pdbx_strand_id
1 'polypeptide(L)'
;HRYLGNSFLSLLTKIASGYWNIADSQSGYTAISLEALQSLQLDKVYKRYGMPNDLLIRLNTHDSRVKDIHVRPVYNIGEESGIKLCQVIPRIGWILFKGFWKRLFFKYVVKDFHPLVFFYVLSCFLLTATIPLTVRLLYIWVITGNIPDINAMALIFTLISGLQTLFFGMWFDMDYNKDLK
;
A
#
# COMPACT_ATOMS: atom_id res chain seq x y z
N HIS A 1 -7.27 16.84 11.14
CA HIS A 1 -5.96 16.20 10.89
C HIS A 1 -5.89 14.71 11.28
N ARG A 2 -6.35 14.27 12.46
CA ARG A 2 -6.25 12.86 12.91
C ARG A 2 -7.04 11.85 12.05
N TYR A 3 -8.25 12.22 11.62
CA TYR A 3 -9.12 11.37 10.78
C TYR A 3 -8.53 11.11 9.39
N LEU A 4 -8.07 12.17 8.70
CA LEU A 4 -7.45 12.04 7.37
C LEU A 4 -6.19 11.18 7.38
N GLY A 5 -5.33 11.33 8.40
CA GLY A 5 -4.14 10.50 8.56
C GLY A 5 -4.47 9.03 8.77
N ASN A 6 -5.51 8.74 9.57
CA ASN A 6 -5.93 7.36 9.85
C ASN A 6 -6.58 6.70 8.61
N SER A 7 -7.42 7.44 7.88
CA SER A 7 -8.04 6.94 6.64
C SER A 7 -7.02 6.71 5.54
N PHE A 8 -6.03 7.60 5.38
CA PHE A 8 -4.95 7.41 4.42
C PHE A 8 -4.08 6.21 4.77
N LEU A 9 -3.71 6.04 6.05
CA LEU A 9 -2.94 4.89 6.50
C LEU A 9 -3.71 3.58 6.31
N SER A 10 -5.01 3.56 6.63
CA SER A 10 -5.88 2.41 6.38
C SER A 10 -5.89 2.04 4.89
N LEU A 11 -6.05 3.02 4.00
CA LEU A 11 -5.99 2.78 2.54
C LEU A 11 -4.62 2.21 2.12
N LEU A 12 -3.53 2.80 2.59
CA LEU A 12 -2.18 2.30 2.29
C LEU A 12 -2.00 0.87 2.80
N THR A 13 -2.52 0.53 3.97
CA THR A 13 -2.44 -0.84 4.49
C THR A 13 -3.25 -1.81 3.65
N LYS A 14 -4.43 -1.42 3.15
CA LYS A 14 -5.22 -2.26 2.22
C LYS A 14 -4.43 -2.56 0.95
N ILE A 15 -3.83 -1.54 0.33
CA ILE A 15 -3.00 -1.69 -0.87
C ILE A 15 -1.76 -2.57 -0.56
N ALA A 16 -1.09 -2.29 0.54
CA ALA A 16 0.16 -2.98 0.89
C ALA A 16 -0.05 -4.45 1.27
N SER A 17 -1.10 -4.74 2.05
CA SER A 17 -1.41 -6.10 2.53
C SER A 17 -2.24 -6.91 1.55
N GLY A 18 -3.02 -6.29 0.67
CA GLY A 18 -3.96 -6.97 -0.23
C GLY A 18 -5.29 -7.35 0.42
N TYR A 19 -5.48 -7.08 1.72
CA TYR A 19 -6.74 -7.32 2.41
C TYR A 19 -7.65 -6.10 2.33
N TRP A 20 -8.43 -6.00 1.26
CA TRP A 20 -9.33 -4.88 1.01
C TRP A 20 -10.54 -4.81 1.98
N ASN A 21 -10.88 -5.94 2.61
CA ASN A 21 -12.04 -6.09 3.49
C ASN A 21 -11.78 -5.70 4.95
N ILE A 22 -10.51 -5.55 5.35
CA ILE A 22 -10.15 -5.20 6.73
C ILE A 22 -10.35 -3.71 6.92
N ALA A 23 -11.22 -3.30 7.86
CA ALA A 23 -11.48 -1.90 8.15
C ALA A 23 -10.49 -1.37 9.19
N ASP A 24 -10.26 -2.11 10.27
CA ASP A 24 -9.29 -1.77 11.31
C ASP A 24 -8.02 -2.62 11.19
N SER A 25 -7.02 -2.05 10.53
CA SER A 25 -5.70 -2.67 10.38
C SER A 25 -4.71 -2.31 11.47
N GLN A 26 -5.09 -1.47 12.45
CA GLN A 26 -4.20 -1.01 13.50
C GLN A 26 -4.49 -1.66 14.86
N SER A 27 -5.57 -2.42 14.98
CA SER A 27 -5.87 -3.21 16.17
C SER A 27 -4.85 -4.31 16.40
N GLY A 28 -4.33 -4.40 17.63
CA GLY A 28 -3.50 -5.51 18.09
C GLY A 28 -4.30 -6.69 18.66
N TYR A 29 -5.61 -6.51 18.85
CA TYR A 29 -6.49 -7.55 19.41
C TYR A 29 -6.87 -8.53 18.31
N THR A 30 -6.11 -9.63 18.21
CA THR A 30 -6.22 -10.61 17.12
C THR A 30 -6.19 -12.04 17.66
N ALA A 31 -6.85 -12.94 16.95
CA ALA A 31 -6.73 -14.38 17.14
C ALA A 31 -6.22 -15.00 15.84
N ILE A 32 -5.31 -15.96 15.95
CA ILE A 32 -4.67 -16.61 14.81
C ILE A 32 -4.63 -18.13 15.05
N SER A 33 -4.91 -18.91 14.03
CA SER A 33 -4.81 -20.37 14.12
C SER A 33 -3.36 -20.81 14.27
N LEU A 34 -3.13 -21.98 14.88
CA LEU A 34 -1.78 -22.52 15.04
C LEU A 34 -1.09 -22.73 13.69
N GLU A 35 -1.82 -23.21 12.69
CA GLU A 35 -1.33 -23.42 11.32
C GLU A 35 -0.83 -22.12 10.69
N ALA A 36 -1.64 -21.05 10.72
CA ALA A 36 -1.23 -19.76 10.20
C ALA A 36 -0.05 -19.19 10.99
N LEU A 37 -0.04 -19.33 12.32
CA LEU A 37 1.06 -18.89 13.17
C LEU A 37 2.39 -19.61 12.84
N GLN A 38 2.36 -20.91 12.57
CA GLN A 38 3.53 -21.71 12.22
C GLN A 38 4.10 -21.38 10.84
N SER A 39 3.27 -20.90 9.91
CA SER A 39 3.73 -20.40 8.61
C SER A 39 4.55 -19.11 8.72
N LEU A 40 4.40 -18.37 9.83
CA LEU A 40 5.04 -17.08 10.05
C LEU A 40 6.38 -17.21 10.78
N GLN A 41 7.40 -16.52 10.26
CA GLN A 41 8.67 -16.34 10.97
C GLN A 41 8.53 -15.23 12.04
N LEU A 42 8.03 -15.59 13.22
CA LEU A 42 7.69 -14.67 14.31
C LEU A 42 8.86 -13.77 14.74
N ASP A 43 10.09 -14.28 14.75
CA ASP A 43 11.29 -13.50 15.10
C ASP A 43 11.52 -12.30 14.17
N LYS A 44 11.02 -12.38 12.94
CA LYS A 44 11.15 -11.34 11.92
C LYS A 44 9.98 -10.39 11.88
N VAL A 45 8.92 -10.61 12.67
CA VAL A 45 7.76 -9.71 12.72
C VAL A 45 8.18 -8.39 13.34
N TYR A 46 7.75 -7.28 12.76
CA TYR A 46 8.06 -5.94 13.24
C TYR A 46 7.53 -5.73 14.66
N LYS A 47 8.36 -5.26 15.61
CA LYS A 47 8.06 -5.29 17.06
C LYS A 47 7.42 -4.00 17.63
N ARG A 48 7.08 -3.01 16.80
CA ARG A 48 6.53 -1.70 17.26
C ARG A 48 5.14 -1.45 16.66
N TYR A 49 4.63 -0.21 16.70
CA TYR A 49 3.31 0.18 16.18
C TYR A 49 2.95 -0.31 14.76
N GLY A 50 3.92 -0.61 13.91
CA GLY A 50 3.68 -1.18 12.58
C GLY A 50 3.43 -2.69 12.57
N MET A 51 3.41 -3.37 13.72
CA MET A 51 3.32 -4.82 13.83
C MET A 51 2.07 -5.40 13.14
N PRO A 52 0.85 -4.88 13.40
CA PRO A 52 -0.35 -5.42 12.75
C PRO A 52 -0.27 -5.34 11.22
N ASN A 53 0.29 -4.24 10.70
CA ASN A 53 0.49 -4.03 9.27
C ASN A 53 1.47 -5.04 8.66
N ASP A 54 2.63 -5.28 9.30
CA ASP A 54 3.61 -6.27 8.86
C ASP A 54 3.04 -7.69 8.93
N LEU A 55 2.25 -7.99 9.96
CA LEU A 55 1.58 -9.28 10.13
C LEU A 55 0.60 -9.56 8.97
N LEU A 56 -0.26 -8.59 8.63
CA LEU A 56 -1.19 -8.71 7.50
C LEU A 56 -0.45 -8.95 6.18
N ILE A 57 0.63 -8.22 5.90
CA ILE A 57 1.40 -8.41 4.66
C ILE A 57 1.96 -9.85 4.58
N ARG A 58 2.46 -10.38 5.69
CA ARG A 58 3.00 -11.75 5.75
C ARG A 58 1.91 -12.80 5.59
N LEU A 59 0.78 -12.64 6.26
CA LEU A 59 -0.38 -13.53 6.13
C LEU A 59 -0.85 -13.61 4.66
N ASN A 60 -0.90 -12.48 3.95
CA ASN A 60 -1.27 -12.48 2.53
C ASN A 60 -0.23 -13.17 1.63
N THR A 61 1.05 -13.04 1.98
CA THR A 61 2.15 -13.75 1.27
C THR A 61 2.01 -15.27 1.38
N HIS A 62 1.37 -15.77 2.44
CA HIS A 62 1.06 -17.18 2.67
C HIS A 62 -0.40 -17.56 2.35
N ASP A 63 -1.16 -16.70 1.66
CA ASP A 63 -2.57 -16.92 1.31
C ASP A 63 -3.47 -17.28 2.50
N SER A 64 -3.16 -16.73 3.67
CA SER A 64 -4.01 -16.90 4.85
C SER A 64 -5.31 -16.09 4.71
N ARG A 65 -6.42 -16.65 5.18
CA ARG A 65 -7.69 -15.93 5.27
C ARG A 65 -7.72 -15.03 6.49
N VAL A 66 -8.17 -13.78 6.34
CA VAL A 66 -8.27 -12.83 7.45
C VAL A 66 -9.64 -12.16 7.43
N LYS A 67 -10.32 -12.25 8.58
CA LYS A 67 -11.65 -11.67 8.79
C LYS A 67 -11.61 -10.63 9.90
N ASP A 68 -12.16 -9.46 9.59
CA ASP A 68 -12.36 -8.39 10.58
C ASP A 68 -13.64 -8.69 11.39
N ILE A 69 -13.54 -8.61 12.71
CA ILE A 69 -14.64 -8.87 13.65
C ILE A 69 -14.84 -7.61 14.48
N HIS A 70 -16.07 -7.11 14.53
CA HIS A 70 -16.38 -5.93 15.31
C HIS A 70 -16.18 -6.20 16.81
N VAL A 71 -15.22 -5.50 17.41
CA VAL A 71 -14.94 -5.53 18.85
C VAL A 71 -15.28 -4.16 19.43
N ARG A 72 -16.03 -4.14 20.55
CA ARG A 72 -16.29 -2.89 21.29
C ARG A 72 -15.05 -2.55 22.12
N PRO A 73 -14.41 -1.39 21.90
CA PRO A 73 -13.26 -1.00 22.71
C PRO A 73 -13.73 -0.66 24.12
N VAL A 74 -13.07 -1.24 25.13
CA VAL A 74 -13.28 -0.89 26.53
C VAL A 74 -12.20 0.10 26.92
N TYR A 75 -12.53 1.38 26.90
CA TYR A 75 -11.63 2.43 27.38
C TYR A 75 -11.91 2.67 28.86
N ASN A 76 -10.92 2.46 29.73
CA ASN A 76 -10.99 3.02 31.07
C ASN A 76 -10.84 4.55 30.97
N ILE A 77 -11.65 5.28 31.73
CA ILE A 77 -11.73 6.74 31.65
C ILE A 77 -10.35 7.34 31.99
N GLY A 78 -9.68 7.95 31.00
CA GLY A 78 -8.41 8.68 31.20
C GLY A 78 -7.19 8.16 30.42
N GLU A 79 -7.30 7.13 29.59
CA GLU A 79 -6.16 6.66 28.78
C GLU A 79 -5.83 7.63 27.63
N GLU A 80 -4.78 8.43 27.81
CA GLU A 80 -4.21 9.24 26.73
C GLU A 80 -3.23 8.41 25.88
N SER A 81 -3.46 8.38 24.56
CA SER A 81 -2.59 7.68 23.62
C SER A 81 -1.21 8.35 23.56
N GLY A 82 -0.17 7.69 24.07
CA GLY A 82 1.23 8.14 23.97
C GLY A 82 1.83 8.12 22.55
N ILE A 83 1.01 7.94 21.51
CA ILE A 83 1.45 7.80 20.12
C ILE A 83 1.80 9.16 19.53
N LYS A 84 3.09 9.35 19.22
CA LYS A 84 3.58 10.48 18.44
C LYS A 84 3.41 10.20 16.95
N LEU A 85 2.27 10.58 16.38
CA LEU A 85 1.89 10.32 14.97
C LEU A 85 2.99 10.70 13.96
N CYS A 86 3.60 11.88 14.10
CA CYS A 86 4.66 12.33 13.20
C CYS A 86 5.90 11.41 13.19
N GLN A 87 6.17 10.69 14.28
CA GLN A 87 7.29 9.75 14.35
C GLN A 87 6.91 8.34 13.86
N VAL A 88 5.63 7.99 13.93
CA VAL A 88 5.13 6.66 13.63
C VAL A 88 4.73 6.51 12.17
N ILE A 89 4.08 7.52 11.58
CA ILE A 89 3.58 7.49 10.19
C ILE A 89 4.70 7.17 9.18
N PRO A 90 5.88 7.83 9.19
CA PRO A 90 6.93 7.51 8.22
C PRO A 90 7.46 6.08 8.37
N ARG A 91 7.53 5.57 9.60
CA ARG A 91 7.97 4.20 9.87
C ARG A 91 6.97 3.17 9.36
N ILE A 92 5.68 3.39 9.59
CA ILE A 92 4.64 2.50 9.06
C ILE A 92 4.60 2.59 7.53
N GLY A 93 4.67 3.79 6.96
CA GLY A 93 4.75 3.98 5.50
C GLY A 93 5.90 3.19 4.87
N TRP A 94 7.08 3.18 5.51
CA TRP A 94 8.22 2.38 5.05
C TRP A 94 7.98 0.87 5.14
N ILE A 95 7.34 0.38 6.20
CA ILE A 95 6.97 -1.04 6.35
C ILE A 95 5.97 -1.43 5.26
N LEU A 96 4.94 -0.62 5.03
CA LEU A 96 3.93 -0.86 4.02
C LEU A 96 4.55 -0.87 2.62
N PHE A 97 5.41 0.10 2.30
CA PHE A 97 6.10 0.18 1.02
C PHE A 97 6.98 -1.05 0.77
N LYS A 98 7.88 -1.39 1.70
CA LYS A 98 8.76 -2.56 1.57
C LYS A 98 7.96 -3.86 1.53
N GLY A 99 6.94 -3.96 2.36
CA GLY A 99 6.08 -5.13 2.47
C GLY A 99 5.24 -5.35 1.21
N PHE A 100 4.72 -4.30 0.61
CA PHE A 100 3.98 -4.34 -0.66
C PHE A 100 4.83 -4.97 -1.78
N TRP A 101 6.03 -4.45 -2.03
CA TRP A 101 6.91 -4.98 -3.07
C TRP A 101 7.37 -6.41 -2.78
N LYS A 102 7.65 -6.73 -1.51
CA LYS A 102 8.01 -8.09 -1.10
C LYS A 102 6.86 -9.06 -1.36
N ARG A 103 5.63 -8.69 -0.97
CA ARG A 103 4.41 -9.48 -1.20
C ARG A 103 4.20 -9.70 -2.68
N LEU A 104 4.25 -8.63 -3.48
CA LEU A 104 4.10 -8.71 -4.94
C LEU A 104 5.10 -9.69 -5.57
N PHE A 105 6.38 -9.57 -5.22
CA PHE A 105 7.43 -10.42 -5.77
C PHE A 105 7.23 -11.89 -5.39
N PHE A 106 7.06 -12.19 -4.10
CA PHE A 106 6.90 -13.58 -3.66
C PHE A 106 5.62 -14.21 -4.22
N LYS A 107 4.51 -13.49 -4.22
CA LYS A 107 3.22 -14.02 -4.62
C LYS A 107 3.08 -14.14 -6.14
N TYR A 108 3.44 -13.09 -6.88
CA TYR A 108 3.14 -12.97 -8.31
C TYR A 108 4.32 -13.25 -9.25
N VAL A 109 5.54 -13.40 -8.70
CA VAL A 109 6.72 -13.79 -9.49
C VAL A 109 7.21 -15.17 -9.11
N VAL A 110 7.30 -15.46 -7.80
CA VAL A 110 7.86 -16.73 -7.30
C VAL A 110 6.80 -17.84 -7.23
N LYS A 111 5.64 -17.56 -6.62
CA LYS A 111 4.61 -18.59 -6.39
C LYS A 111 3.76 -18.83 -7.64
N ASP A 112 3.09 -17.78 -8.11
CA ASP A 112 2.20 -17.83 -9.27
C ASP A 112 2.65 -16.74 -10.24
N PHE A 113 3.14 -17.09 -11.44
CA PHE A 113 3.60 -16.09 -12.41
C PHE A 113 2.42 -15.29 -12.97
N HIS A 114 2.00 -14.25 -12.26
CA HIS A 114 0.84 -13.42 -12.60
C HIS A 114 1.29 -12.14 -13.32
N PRO A 115 0.71 -11.79 -14.48
CA PRO A 115 1.10 -10.60 -15.25
C PRO A 115 0.91 -9.24 -14.54
N LEU A 116 0.34 -9.22 -13.33
CA LEU A 116 -0.01 -7.97 -12.66
C LEU A 116 1.20 -7.14 -12.25
N VAL A 117 2.35 -7.80 -12.08
CA VAL A 117 3.62 -7.12 -11.79
C VAL A 117 4.02 -6.20 -12.94
N PHE A 118 3.72 -6.58 -14.19
CA PHE A 118 4.01 -5.73 -15.36
C PHE A 118 3.20 -4.44 -15.34
N PHE A 119 1.92 -4.48 -14.92
CA PHE A 119 1.13 -3.25 -14.75
C PHE A 119 1.76 -2.32 -13.71
N TYR A 120 2.19 -2.84 -12.56
CA TYR A 120 2.85 -2.03 -11.55
C TYR A 120 4.19 -1.45 -12.02
N VAL A 121 5.04 -2.25 -12.68
CA VAL A 121 6.32 -1.79 -13.22
C VAL A 121 6.12 -0.72 -14.31
N LEU A 122 5.19 -0.95 -15.24
CA LEU A 122 4.87 0.01 -16.29
C LEU A 122 4.29 1.31 -15.70
N SER A 123 3.40 1.21 -14.70
CA SER A 123 2.87 2.39 -14.03
C SER A 123 3.96 3.19 -13.33
N CYS A 124 4.91 2.53 -12.66
CA CYS A 124 6.05 3.18 -12.03
C CYS A 124 6.91 3.90 -13.07
N PHE A 125 7.23 3.22 -14.18
CA PHE A 125 7.98 3.81 -15.29
C PHE A 125 7.29 5.06 -15.86
N LEU A 126 6.00 4.95 -16.23
CA LEU A 126 5.24 6.07 -16.79
C LEU A 126 5.13 7.24 -15.80
N LEU A 127 4.80 6.97 -14.54
CA LEU A 127 4.68 8.02 -13.52
C LEU A 127 6.04 8.68 -13.24
N THR A 128 7.14 7.94 -13.22
CA THR A 128 8.48 8.55 -13.09
C THR A 128 8.85 9.39 -14.31
N ALA A 129 8.44 8.99 -15.53
CA ALA A 129 8.65 9.76 -16.76
C ALA A 129 7.87 11.09 -16.76
N THR A 130 6.79 11.21 -15.98
CA THR A 130 6.07 12.50 -15.84
C THR A 130 6.92 13.57 -15.15
N ILE A 131 7.86 13.20 -14.28
CA ILE A 131 8.72 14.14 -13.54
C ILE A 131 9.59 14.97 -14.49
N PRO A 132 10.45 14.39 -15.36
CA PRO A 132 11.26 15.17 -16.28
C PRO A 132 10.40 15.93 -17.31
N LEU A 133 9.26 15.38 -17.75
CA LEU A 133 8.34 16.09 -18.65
C LEU A 133 7.77 17.35 -17.99
N THR A 134 7.42 17.26 -16.70
CA THR A 134 6.93 18.38 -15.89
C THR A 134 8.01 19.43 -15.70
N VAL A 135 9.22 19.01 -15.31
CA VAL A 135 10.36 19.92 -15.13
C VAL A 135 10.68 20.65 -16.42
N ARG A 136 10.71 19.94 -17.56
CA ARG A 136 10.92 20.54 -18.88
C ARG A 136 9.80 21.51 -19.26
N LEU A 137 8.54 21.17 -18.99
CA LEU A 137 7.40 22.03 -19.29
C LEU A 137 7.52 23.36 -18.54
N LEU A 138 7.78 23.28 -17.22
CA LEU A 138 7.96 24.46 -16.38
C LEU A 138 9.17 25.29 -16.81
N TYR A 139 10.29 24.65 -17.15
CA TYR A 139 11.49 25.33 -17.61
C TYR A 139 11.25 26.13 -18.89
N ILE A 140 10.62 25.54 -19.91
CA ILE A 140 10.34 26.22 -21.17
C ILE A 140 9.29 27.33 -20.97
N TRP A 141 8.28 27.06 -20.14
CA TRP A 141 7.26 28.06 -19.83
C TRP A 141 7.86 29.32 -19.17
N VAL A 142 8.82 29.16 -18.24
CA VAL A 142 9.50 30.29 -17.60
C VAL A 142 10.36 31.09 -18.59
N ILE A 143 11.02 30.43 -19.55
CA ILE A 143 11.94 31.11 -20.49
C ILE A 143 11.18 31.77 -21.65
N THR A 144 10.23 31.06 -22.24
CA THR A 144 9.57 31.46 -23.49
C THR A 144 8.20 32.10 -23.24
N GLY A 145 7.63 31.94 -22.04
CA GLY A 145 6.27 32.40 -21.73
C GLY A 145 5.16 31.58 -22.39
N ASN A 146 5.51 30.56 -23.18
CA ASN A 146 4.59 29.67 -23.87
C ASN A 146 4.79 28.21 -23.46
N ILE A 147 3.71 27.44 -23.42
CA ILE A 147 3.71 26.02 -23.10
C ILE A 147 3.79 25.24 -24.41
N PRO A 148 4.82 24.40 -24.64
CA PRO A 148 4.89 23.60 -25.86
C PRO A 148 3.78 22.53 -25.91
N ASP A 149 2.94 22.56 -26.94
CA ASP A 149 1.78 21.66 -27.09
C ASP A 149 2.16 20.18 -27.02
N ILE A 150 3.21 19.78 -27.75
CA ILE A 150 3.69 18.38 -27.78
C ILE A 150 4.11 17.93 -26.37
N ASN A 151 4.77 18.79 -25.59
CA ASN A 151 5.23 18.45 -24.26
C ASN A 151 4.06 18.33 -23.28
N ALA A 152 3.08 19.23 -23.37
CA ALA A 152 1.85 19.18 -22.58
C ALA A 152 1.02 17.92 -22.90
N MET A 153 0.85 17.60 -24.18
CA MET A 153 0.16 16.38 -24.62
C MET A 153 0.89 15.12 -24.13
N ALA A 154 2.22 15.05 -24.29
CA ALA A 154 3.01 13.92 -23.81
C ALA A 154 2.91 13.76 -22.28
N LEU A 155 2.95 14.86 -21.53
CA LEU A 155 2.80 14.86 -20.07
C LEU A 155 1.42 14.33 -19.66
N ILE A 156 0.34 14.87 -20.23
CA ILE A 156 -1.03 14.45 -19.91
C ILE A 156 -1.24 12.99 -20.29
N PHE A 157 -0.83 12.59 -21.49
CA PHE A 157 -0.98 11.21 -21.97
C PHE A 157 -0.22 10.21 -21.08
N THR A 158 1.03 10.53 -20.73
CA THR A 158 1.86 9.68 -19.87
C THR A 158 1.30 9.59 -18.46
N LEU A 159 0.80 10.71 -17.91
CA LEU A 159 0.18 10.75 -16.59
C LEU A 159 -1.11 9.93 -16.54
N ILE A 160 -2.03 10.13 -17.49
CA ILE A 160 -3.29 9.39 -17.56
C ILE A 160 -3.02 7.89 -17.74
N SER A 161 -2.16 7.53 -18.70
CA SER A 161 -1.81 6.13 -18.96
C SER A 161 -1.13 5.48 -17.74
N GLY A 162 -0.25 6.21 -17.06
CA GLY A 162 0.40 5.75 -15.82
C GLY A 162 -0.60 5.49 -14.70
N LEU A 163 -1.53 6.41 -14.47
CA LEU A 163 -2.59 6.26 -13.46
C LEU A 163 -3.56 5.12 -13.80
N GLN A 164 -4.00 5.01 -15.05
CA GLN A 164 -4.87 3.92 -15.50
C GLN A 164 -4.21 2.55 -15.30
N THR A 165 -2.94 2.42 -15.70
CA THR A 165 -2.16 1.19 -15.53
C THR A 165 -1.98 0.85 -14.05
N LEU A 166 -1.74 1.85 -13.19
CA LEU A 166 -1.65 1.67 -11.73
C LEU A 166 -2.96 1.13 -11.16
N PHE A 167 -4.10 1.74 -11.53
CA PHE A 167 -5.40 1.32 -11.04
C PHE A 167 -5.80 -0.06 -11.54
N PHE A 168 -5.44 -0.44 -12.78
CA PHE A 168 -5.62 -1.81 -13.23
C PHE A 168 -4.77 -2.80 -12.43
N GLY A 169 -3.50 -2.48 -12.14
CA GLY A 169 -2.67 -3.28 -11.25
C GLY A 169 -3.32 -3.49 -9.88
N MET A 170 -3.85 -2.42 -9.27
CA MET A 170 -4.58 -2.48 -8.00
C MET A 170 -5.86 -3.31 -8.09
N TRP A 171 -6.61 -3.17 -9.17
CA TRP A 171 -7.86 -3.90 -9.36
C TRP A 171 -7.61 -5.41 -9.54
N PHE A 172 -6.61 -5.79 -10.33
CA PHE A 172 -6.20 -7.20 -10.47
C PHE A 172 -5.68 -7.79 -9.15
N ASP A 173 -4.87 -7.05 -8.39
CA ASP A 173 -4.43 -7.49 -7.07
C ASP A 173 -5.62 -7.66 -6.11
N MET A 174 -6.62 -6.78 -6.18
CA MET A 174 -7.86 -6.90 -5.39
C MET A 174 -8.68 -8.14 -5.76
N ASP A 175 -8.88 -8.39 -7.06
CA ASP A 175 -9.64 -9.55 -7.53
C ASP A 175 -8.92 -10.87 -7.21
N TYR A 176 -7.60 -10.94 -7.35
CA TYR A 176 -6.80 -12.11 -7.01
C TYR A 176 -6.89 -12.46 -5.51
N ASN A 177 -7.00 -11.44 -4.65
CA ASN A 177 -7.06 -11.62 -3.20
C ASN A 177 -8.50 -11.73 -2.64
N LYS A 178 -9.54 -11.81 -3.50
CA LYS A 178 -10.94 -11.76 -3.05
C LYS A 178 -11.37 -12.93 -2.16
N ASP A 179 -10.73 -14.08 -2.34
CA ASP A 179 -11.06 -15.32 -1.63
C ASP A 179 -10.38 -15.42 -0.25
N LEU A 180 -9.51 -14.47 0.08
CA LEU A 180 -8.77 -14.42 1.34
C LEU A 180 -9.57 -13.80 2.51
N LYS A 181 -10.91 -13.89 2.47
CA LYS A 181 -11.84 -13.39 3.50
C LYS A 181 -12.15 -14.43 4.56
#